data_AF-A0A7H4MAG0-F1
#
_entry.id   AF-A0A7H4MAG0-F1
#
_cell.length_a   1.000
_cell.length_b   1.000
_cell.length_c   1.000
_cell.angle_alpha   90.00
_cell.angle_beta   90.00
_cell.angle_gamma   90.00
#
_symmetry.space_group_name_H-M   'P 1'
#
loop_
_entity.id
_entity.type
_entity.pdbx_description
1 polymer ?
#
loop_
_entity_poly.entity_id
_entity_poly.type
_entity_poly.pdbx_seq_one_letter_code
_entity_poly.pdbx_strand_id
1 'polypeptide(L)'
;MKPNQQVTIIDSEGKTRNGKVGKVLTHLGLERIESDVAEAGDIIAITGLGELNISDTICDPQNVEALPALSVDEPTVTMFFNVNTSPFCGKEGKFVTSRQILDRLNKELVHNVALRVEETEDADAFRVSGRGETAPVRSD
;
A
#
# COMPACT_ATOMS: atom_id res chain seq x y z
N MET A 1 2.14 21.31 -10.98
CA MET A 1 0.86 20.58 -11.06
C MET A 1 -0.29 21.53 -10.71
N LYS A 2 -1.44 21.42 -11.39
CA LYS A 2 -2.65 22.24 -11.14
C LYS A 2 -3.92 21.38 -11.07
N PRO A 3 -4.99 21.84 -10.40
CA PRO A 3 -6.31 21.23 -10.50
C PRO A 3 -6.78 21.14 -11.97
N ASN A 4 -7.52 20.09 -12.30
CA ASN A 4 -8.02 19.78 -13.64
C ASN A 4 -6.96 19.49 -14.72
N GLN A 5 -5.68 19.43 -14.38
CA GLN A 5 -4.61 19.10 -15.33
C GLN A 5 -4.74 17.64 -15.80
N GLN A 6 -4.58 17.41 -17.11
CA GLN A 6 -4.45 16.06 -17.66
C GLN A 6 -3.03 15.55 -17.41
N VAL A 7 -2.93 14.29 -16.98
CA VAL A 7 -1.66 13.63 -16.64
C VAL A 7 -1.67 12.19 -17.14
N THR A 8 -0.48 11.64 -17.33
CA THR A 8 -0.29 10.21 -17.57
C THR A 8 0.38 9.61 -16.35
N ILE A 9 -0.23 8.57 -15.79
CA ILE A 9 0.38 7.76 -14.73
C ILE A 9 1.08 6.59 -15.40
N ILE A 10 2.35 6.36 -15.06
CA ILE A 10 3.13 5.19 -15.42
C ILE A 10 3.44 4.39 -14.15
N ASP A 11 3.08 3.11 -14.15
CA ASP A 11 3.36 2.20 -13.03
C ASP A 11 4.80 1.65 -13.08
N SER A 12 5.18 0.90 -12.04
CA SER A 12 6.52 0.29 -11.93
C SER A 12 6.82 -0.76 -13.00
N GLU A 13 5.80 -1.29 -13.68
CA GLU A 13 5.93 -2.24 -14.80
C GLU A 13 5.99 -1.53 -16.17
N GLY A 14 5.87 -0.19 -16.17
CA GLY A 14 5.87 0.66 -17.36
C GLY A 14 4.52 0.77 -18.06
N LYS A 15 3.45 0.22 -17.49
CA LYS A 15 2.10 0.36 -18.04
C LYS A 15 1.54 1.73 -17.69
N THR A 16 0.86 2.33 -18.67
CA THR A 16 0.39 3.70 -18.59
C THR A 16 -1.14 3.79 -18.57
N ARG A 17 -1.63 4.83 -17.91
CA ARG A 17 -3.04 5.24 -17.99
C ARG A 17 -3.16 6.76 -17.86
N ASN A 18 -4.18 7.31 -18.49
CA ASN A 18 -4.44 8.75 -18.41
C ASN A 18 -5.38 9.05 -17.24
N GLY A 19 -5.16 10.19 -16.61
CA GLY A 19 -5.97 10.70 -15.51
C GLY A 19 -6.12 12.21 -15.58
N LYS A 20 -7.03 12.73 -14.75
CA LYS A 20 -7.24 14.17 -14.58
C LYS A 20 -7.14 14.51 -13.11
N VAL A 21 -6.23 15.41 -12.77
CA VAL A 21 -6.05 15.88 -11.40
C VAL A 21 -7.36 16.54 -10.94
N GLY A 22 -7.89 16.11 -9.80
CA GLY A 22 -9.07 16.69 -9.16
C GLY A 22 -8.69 17.95 -8.39
N LYS A 23 -8.24 17.76 -7.15
CA LYS A 23 -7.74 18.81 -6.27
C LYS A 23 -6.25 18.62 -6.01
N VAL A 24 -5.55 19.73 -5.79
CA VAL A 24 -4.16 19.77 -5.29
C VAL A 24 -4.20 20.33 -3.88
N LEU A 25 -3.65 19.60 -2.92
CA LEU A 25 -3.68 19.92 -1.51
C LEU A 25 -2.24 20.07 -1.00
N THR A 26 -1.89 21.24 -0.49
CA THR A 26 -0.59 21.48 0.16
C THR A 26 -0.75 21.33 1.67
N HIS A 27 0.38 21.25 2.38
CA HIS A 27 0.39 21.17 3.84
C HIS A 27 0.68 22.56 4.44
N LEU A 28 -0.18 23.01 5.34
CA LEU A 28 0.03 24.17 6.21
C LEU A 28 0.05 23.70 7.66
N GLY A 29 1.24 23.39 8.17
CA GLY A 29 1.39 22.72 9.45
C GLY A 29 0.83 21.30 9.39
N LEU A 30 -0.16 20.99 10.23
CA LEU A 30 -0.85 19.69 10.26
C LEU A 30 -2.11 19.65 9.36
N GLU A 31 -2.53 20.81 8.85
CA GLU A 31 -3.72 20.91 8.01
C GLU A 31 -3.36 20.79 6.52
N ARG A 32 -4.34 20.33 5.74
CA ARG A 32 -4.26 20.32 4.28
C ARG A 32 -5.17 21.40 3.72
N ILE A 33 -4.62 22.23 2.83
CA ILE A 33 -5.36 23.32 2.18
C ILE A 33 -5.32 23.13 0.66
N GLU A 34 -6.41 23.50 -0.02
CA GLU A 34 -6.44 23.48 -1.48
C GLU A 34 -5.51 24.58 -2.05
N SER A 35 -4.78 24.24 -3.10
CA SER A 35 -3.94 25.17 -3.84
C SER A 35 -4.18 25.05 -5.34
N ASP A 36 -4.09 26.18 -6.03
CA ASP A 36 -4.22 26.27 -7.48
C ASP A 36 -2.95 25.80 -8.21
N VAL A 37 -1.82 25.74 -7.51
CA VAL A 37 -0.54 25.32 -8.06
C VAL A 37 0.32 24.62 -7.02
N ALA A 38 1.06 23.61 -7.48
CA ALA A 38 2.18 23.00 -6.77
C ALA A 38 3.39 22.91 -7.71
N GLU A 39 4.57 23.17 -7.19
CA GLU A 39 5.81 23.23 -7.94
C GLU A 39 6.75 22.08 -7.60
N ALA A 40 7.88 21.99 -8.33
CA ALA A 40 8.88 20.97 -8.05
C ALA A 40 9.49 21.21 -6.66
N GLY A 41 9.49 20.16 -5.83
CA GLY A 41 9.95 20.21 -4.44
C GLY A 41 8.81 20.25 -3.40
N ASP A 42 7.57 20.52 -3.81
CA ASP A 42 6.43 20.53 -2.90
C ASP A 42 5.99 19.11 -2.50
N ILE A 43 5.63 18.94 -1.22
CA ILE A 43 4.97 17.72 -0.71
C ILE A 43 3.46 17.97 -0.65
N ILE A 44 2.76 17.37 -1.61
CA ILE A 44 1.32 17.58 -1.81
C ILE A 44 0.52 16.27 -1.71
N ALA A 45 -0.77 16.39 -1.48
CA ALA A 45 -1.75 15.35 -1.74
C ALA A 45 -2.62 15.75 -2.93
N ILE A 46 -3.06 14.76 -3.71
CA ILE A 46 -3.87 14.97 -4.90
C ILE A 46 -5.04 14.02 -4.94
N THR A 47 -6.09 14.37 -5.68
CA THR A 47 -7.27 13.53 -5.87
C THR A 47 -7.58 13.38 -7.36
N GLY A 48 -8.54 12.51 -7.71
CA GLY A 48 -9.07 12.41 -9.08
C GLY A 48 -8.35 11.45 -10.03
N LEU A 49 -7.31 10.76 -9.56
CA LEU A 49 -6.53 9.82 -10.39
C LEU A 49 -6.89 8.34 -10.20
N GLY A 50 -7.94 8.04 -9.43
CA GLY A 50 -8.31 6.68 -9.07
C GLY A 50 -7.36 6.05 -8.06
N GLU A 51 -7.25 4.73 -8.07
CA GLU A 51 -6.35 3.97 -7.19
C GLU A 51 -4.91 4.13 -7.67
N LEU A 52 -4.03 4.72 -6.85
CA LEU A 52 -2.60 4.90 -7.10
C LEU A 52 -1.79 3.94 -6.23
N ASN A 53 -0.72 3.38 -6.81
CA ASN A 53 0.19 2.50 -6.09
C ASN A 53 1.50 3.22 -5.71
N ILE A 54 2.21 2.67 -4.73
CA ILE A 54 3.57 3.10 -4.42
C ILE A 54 4.46 2.82 -5.63
N SER A 55 5.33 3.78 -5.97
CA SER A 55 6.17 3.80 -7.18
C SER A 55 5.46 4.14 -8.49
N ASP A 56 4.17 4.49 -8.48
CA ASP A 56 3.54 5.15 -9.64
C ASP A 56 4.19 6.53 -9.85
N THR A 57 4.49 6.87 -11.10
CA THR A 57 4.97 8.20 -11.48
C THR A 57 3.89 8.94 -12.27
N ILE A 58 3.60 10.17 -11.87
CA ILE A 58 2.60 11.02 -12.54
C ILE A 58 3.34 12.04 -13.41
N CYS A 59 3.13 11.95 -14.71
CA CYS A 59 3.88 12.68 -15.72
C CYS A 59 2.98 13.62 -16.53
N ASP A 60 3.63 14.59 -17.18
CA ASP A 60 2.99 15.32 -18.27
C ASP A 60 2.68 14.35 -19.43
N PRO A 61 1.50 14.39 -20.06
CA PRO A 61 1.16 13.49 -21.17
C PRO A 61 2.11 13.60 -22.37
N GLN A 62 2.81 14.72 -22.54
CA GLN A 62 3.78 14.93 -23.61
C GLN A 62 5.18 14.41 -23.27
N ASN A 63 5.47 14.16 -21.99
CA ASN A 63 6.78 13.70 -21.53
C ASN A 63 6.63 12.66 -20.42
N VAL A 64 6.33 11.42 -20.83
CA VAL A 64 6.14 10.29 -19.90
C VAL A 64 7.47 9.63 -19.60
N GLU A 65 8.02 9.95 -18.43
CA GLU A 65 9.27 9.37 -17.94
C GLU A 65 9.02 8.77 -16.54
N ALA A 66 9.20 7.45 -16.40
CA ALA A 66 9.04 6.78 -15.12
C ALA A 66 10.23 7.09 -14.20
N LEU A 67 9.95 7.44 -12.95
CA LEU A 67 10.99 7.46 -11.93
C LEU A 67 11.40 6.02 -11.59
N PRO A 68 12.67 5.80 -11.19
CA PRO A 68 13.12 4.50 -10.72
C PRO A 68 12.21 4.01 -9.59
N ALA A 69 11.65 2.81 -9.74
CA ALA A 69 10.80 2.21 -8.72
C ALA A 69 11.61 2.04 -7.43
N LEU A 70 10.96 2.26 -6.29
CA LEU A 70 11.55 1.92 -5.00
C LEU A 70 11.68 0.39 -4.93
N SER A 71 12.91 -0.13 -4.93
CA SER A 71 13.15 -1.53 -4.62
C SER A 71 12.88 -1.72 -3.13
N VAL A 72 11.90 -2.55 -2.80
CA VAL A 72 11.69 -2.98 -1.42
C VAL A 72 12.69 -4.08 -1.13
N ASP A 73 13.49 -3.93 -0.07
CA ASP A 73 14.42 -4.96 0.39
C ASP A 73 13.69 -6.29 0.61
N GLU A 74 14.31 -7.41 0.21
CA GLU A 74 13.76 -8.75 0.41
C GLU A 74 13.50 -9.04 1.90
N PRO A 75 12.44 -9.81 2.21
CA PRO A 75 12.14 -10.16 3.59
C PRO A 75 13.27 -11.01 4.19
N THR A 76 13.65 -10.69 5.42
CA THR A 76 14.76 -11.33 6.14
C THR A 76 14.29 -12.32 7.20
N VAL A 77 13.00 -12.25 7.60
CA VAL A 77 12.37 -13.10 8.61
C VAL A 77 11.10 -13.72 8.05
N THR A 78 10.86 -14.99 8.35
CA THR A 78 9.66 -15.74 7.99
C THR A 78 9.04 -16.39 9.22
N MET A 79 7.72 -16.31 9.35
CA MET A 79 6.94 -16.93 10.41
C MET A 79 5.65 -17.55 9.84
N PHE A 80 5.17 -18.61 10.49
CA PHE A 80 3.88 -19.23 10.16
C PHE A 80 2.77 -18.70 11.07
N PHE A 81 1.67 -18.28 10.45
CA PHE A 81 0.46 -17.81 11.12
C PHE A 81 -0.61 -18.88 10.93
N ASN A 82 -1.05 -19.49 12.04
CA ASN A 82 -1.98 -20.61 12.00
C ASN A 82 -3.29 -20.31 12.75
N VAL A 83 -4.36 -20.95 12.32
CA VAL A 83 -5.61 -21.02 13.08
C VAL A 83 -5.38 -21.76 14.40
N ASN A 84 -5.91 -21.23 15.50
CA ASN A 84 -5.85 -21.89 16.79
C ASN A 84 -6.81 -23.09 16.83
N THR A 85 -6.27 -24.30 16.81
CA THR A 85 -7.04 -25.56 16.90
C THR A 85 -7.04 -26.19 18.30
N SER A 86 -6.56 -25.45 19.31
CA SER A 86 -6.48 -25.94 20.69
C SER A 86 -7.84 -25.92 21.42
N PRO A 87 -7.97 -26.59 22.58
CA PRO A 87 -9.16 -26.53 23.44
C PRO A 87 -9.50 -25.13 24.01
N PHE A 88 -8.64 -24.14 23.73
CA PHE A 88 -8.86 -22.74 24.09
C PHE A 88 -9.33 -21.88 22.92
N CYS A 89 -9.49 -22.45 21.73
CA CYS A 89 -10.03 -21.75 20.57
C CYS A 89 -11.40 -21.13 20.90
N GLY A 90 -11.59 -19.87 20.51
CA GLY A 90 -12.84 -19.12 20.70
C GLY A 90 -13.15 -18.73 22.15
N LYS A 91 -12.26 -19.02 23.11
CA LYS A 91 -12.40 -18.53 24.51
C LYS A 91 -11.94 -17.08 24.66
N GLU A 92 -10.97 -16.68 23.85
CA GLU A 92 -10.47 -15.31 23.74
C GLU A 92 -10.25 -14.97 22.26
N GLY A 93 -10.58 -13.74 21.86
CA GLY A 93 -10.50 -13.30 20.47
C GLY A 93 -11.78 -13.59 19.65
N LYS A 94 -12.21 -12.60 18.86
CA LYS A 94 -13.41 -12.69 18.01
C LYS A 94 -13.11 -13.23 16.60
N PHE A 95 -11.86 -13.15 16.18
CA PHE A 95 -11.40 -13.46 14.83
C PHE A 95 -10.44 -14.65 14.89
N VAL A 96 -10.95 -15.85 14.67
CA VAL A 96 -10.20 -17.11 14.87
C VAL A 96 -10.27 -18.04 13.67
N THR A 97 -10.97 -17.67 12.60
CA THR A 97 -11.07 -18.50 11.39
C THR A 97 -9.98 -18.17 10.39
N SER A 98 -9.55 -19.15 9.58
CA SER A 98 -8.55 -18.98 8.52
C SER A 98 -8.88 -17.79 7.60
N ARG A 99 -10.14 -17.66 7.18
CA ARG A 99 -10.61 -16.54 6.36
C ARG A 99 -10.37 -15.16 7.01
N GLN A 100 -10.67 -15.03 8.31
CA GLN A 100 -10.47 -13.76 9.01
C GLN A 100 -8.99 -13.40 9.13
N ILE A 101 -8.13 -14.40 9.31
CA ILE A 101 -6.67 -14.22 9.33
C ILE A 101 -6.18 -13.74 7.96
N LEU A 102 -6.59 -14.43 6.88
CA LEU A 102 -6.22 -14.06 5.51
C LEU A 102 -6.69 -12.66 5.14
N ASP A 103 -7.94 -12.30 5.45
CA ASP A 103 -8.47 -10.96 5.20
C ASP A 103 -7.65 -9.87 5.90
N ARG A 104 -7.22 -10.12 7.15
CA ARG A 104 -6.37 -9.19 7.92
C ARG A 104 -4.96 -9.07 7.32
N LEU A 105 -4.38 -10.18 6.86
CA LEU A 105 -3.07 -10.21 6.22
C LEU A 105 -3.09 -9.47 4.87
N ASN A 106 -4.12 -9.70 4.05
CA ASN A 106 -4.31 -8.98 2.79
C ASN A 106 -4.50 -7.47 2.99
N LYS A 107 -5.22 -7.07 4.04
CA LYS A 107 -5.35 -5.66 4.41
C LYS A 107 -4.00 -5.03 4.79
N GLU A 108 -3.11 -5.79 5.43
CA GLU A 108 -1.77 -5.32 5.79
C GLU A 108 -0.87 -5.14 4.57
N LEU A 109 -0.94 -6.04 3.59
CA LEU A 109 -0.15 -5.97 2.35
C LEU A 109 -0.35 -4.66 1.58
N VAL A 110 -1.54 -4.06 1.66
CA VAL A 110 -1.84 -2.76 1.04
C VAL A 110 -0.99 -1.63 1.63
N HIS A 111 -0.67 -1.70 2.91
CA HIS A 111 0.02 -0.64 3.65
C HIS A 111 1.51 -0.95 3.84
N ASN A 112 1.88 -2.23 3.87
CA ASN A 112 3.23 -2.69 4.16
C ASN A 112 3.84 -3.39 2.95
N VAL A 113 4.57 -2.61 2.16
CA VAL A 113 5.25 -3.07 0.94
C VAL A 113 6.36 -4.10 1.21
N ALA A 114 6.85 -4.23 2.44
CA ALA A 114 7.88 -5.18 2.83
C ALA A 114 7.32 -6.52 3.31
N LEU A 115 6.00 -6.62 3.51
CA LEU A 115 5.35 -7.85 3.91
C LEU A 115 5.08 -8.73 2.67
N ARG A 116 5.27 -10.04 2.83
CA ARG A 116 4.87 -11.07 1.86
C ARG A 116 4.03 -12.10 2.59
N VAL A 117 2.93 -12.52 1.98
CA VAL A 117 2.03 -13.53 2.54
C VAL A 117 1.83 -14.58 1.46
N GLU A 118 2.08 -15.83 1.82
CA GLU A 118 1.90 -17.01 0.96
C GLU A 118 0.94 -17.97 1.66
N GLU A 119 -0.07 -18.44 0.92
CA GLU A 119 -0.88 -19.58 1.35
C GLU A 119 -0.04 -20.86 1.29
N THR A 120 -0.23 -21.76 2.26
CA THR A 120 0.51 -23.02 2.31
C THR A 120 -0.35 -24.20 1.87
N GLU A 121 0.20 -25.41 1.87
CA GLU A 121 -0.57 -26.64 1.63
C GLU A 121 -1.64 -26.88 2.72
N ASP A 122 -1.42 -26.33 3.92
CA ASP A 122 -2.40 -26.30 5.00
C ASP A 122 -3.25 -25.04 4.88
N ALA A 123 -4.56 -25.22 4.65
CA ALA A 123 -5.53 -24.13 4.52
C ALA A 123 -5.69 -23.28 5.81
N ASP A 124 -5.19 -23.79 6.94
CA ASP A 124 -5.18 -23.11 8.22
C ASP A 124 -3.82 -22.48 8.57
N ALA A 125 -2.84 -22.51 7.65
CA ALA A 125 -1.50 -21.94 7.86
C ALA A 125 -1.08 -21.01 6.72
N PHE A 126 -0.54 -19.84 7.10
CA PHE A 126 -0.02 -18.83 6.19
C PHE A 126 1.44 -18.56 6.48
N ARG A 127 2.27 -18.53 5.44
CA ARG A 127 3.67 -18.16 5.54
C ARG A 127 3.80 -16.65 5.35
N VAL A 128 4.25 -15.95 6.38
CA VAL A 128 4.37 -14.50 6.39
C VAL A 128 5.84 -14.12 6.52
N SER A 129 6.34 -13.30 5.59
CA SER A 129 7.73 -12.88 5.56
C SER A 129 7.85 -11.35 5.59
N GLY A 130 8.84 -10.82 6.31
CA GLY A 130 9.08 -9.37 6.45
C GLY A 130 10.53 -9.03 6.81
N ARG A 131 10.84 -7.74 6.95
CA ARG A 131 12.21 -7.20 7.09
C ARG A 131 12.82 -7.22 8.51
N GLY A 132 12.17 -7.84 9.50
CA GLY A 132 12.69 -7.93 10.88
C GLY A 132 11.63 -8.27 11.94
N GLU A 133 12.08 -8.46 13.19
CA GLU A 133 11.26 -8.89 14.34
C GLU A 133 10.20 -7.89 14.84
N THR A 134 10.23 -6.63 14.38
CA THR A 134 9.45 -5.52 14.95
C THR A 134 8.35 -4.96 14.03
N ALA A 135 7.60 -5.82 13.34
CA ALA A 135 6.31 -5.42 12.78
C ALA A 135 5.20 -6.21 13.48
N PRO A 136 4.81 -5.85 14.73
CA PRO A 136 3.64 -6.45 15.32
C PRO A 136 2.44 -6.09 14.45
N VAL A 137 1.79 -7.12 13.91
CA VAL A 137 0.45 -7.01 13.33
C VAL A 137 -0.44 -6.49 14.46
N ARG A 138 -0.72 -5.18 14.48
CA ARG A 138 -1.61 -4.60 15.48
C ARG A 138 -2.96 -5.29 15.37
N SER A 139 -3.33 -5.95 16.47
CA SER A 139 -4.60 -6.61 16.72
C SER A 139 -5.56 -5.60 17.36
N ASP A 140 -5.96 -4.59 16.58
CA ASP A 140 -7.06 -3.69 16.95
C ASP A 140 -8.31 -4.06 16.14
#